data_AF-A0A438K338-F1
#
_entry.id   AF-A0A438K338-F1
#
_cell.length_a   1.000
_cell.length_b   1.000
_cell.length_c   1.000
_cell.angle_alpha   90.00
_cell.angle_beta   90.00
_cell.angle_gamma   90.00
#
_symmetry.space_group_name_H-M   'P 1'
#
loop_
_entity.id
_entity.type
_entity.pdbx_description
1 polymer ?
#
loop_
_entity_poly.entity_id
_entity_poly.type
_entity_poly.pdbx_seq_one_letter_code
_entity_poly.pdbx_strand_id
1 'polypeptide(L)' 'MSDIQTWVSAALTNDDTCMDSFSGNAMNGNVKTTVRGYILHVAQMTSVALALINNYALGQTTSP' A
#
# COMPACT_ATOMS: atom_id res chain seq x y z
N MET A 1 5.25 3.21 -17.52
CA MET A 1 5.48 3.53 -16.10
C MET A 1 4.25 4.13 -15.41
N SER A 2 3.48 5.00 -16.06
CA SER A 2 2.33 5.69 -15.43
C SER A 2 1.28 4.75 -14.82
N ASP A 3 0.88 3.70 -15.54
CA ASP A 3 -0.19 2.79 -15.07
C ASP A 3 0.22 2.01 -13.82
N ILE A 4 1.43 1.44 -13.81
CA ILE A 4 1.92 0.67 -12.67
C ILE A 4 2.13 1.55 -11.44
N GLN A 5 2.62 2.78 -11.61
CA GLN A 5 2.72 3.75 -10.52
C GLN A 5 1.34 4.10 -9.94
N THR A 6 0.34 4.26 -10.82
CA THR A 6 -1.05 4.53 -10.42
C THR A 6 -1.64 3.36 -9.63
N TRP A 7 -1.49 2.13 -10.12
CA TRP A 7 -2.02 0.94 -9.44
C TRP A 7 -1.36 0.68 -8.09
N VAL A 8 -0.04 0.83 -8.00
CA VAL A 8 0.68 0.63 -6.72
C VAL A 8 0.35 1.75 -5.72
N SER A 9 0.17 2.98 -6.18
CA SER A 9 -0.29 4.07 -5.31
C SER A 9 -1.72 3.82 -4.81
N ALA A 10 -2.60 3.31 -5.68
CA ALA A 10 -3.96 2.94 -5.29
C ALA A 10 -3.99 1.76 -4.30
N ALA A 11 -3.10 0.78 -4.45
CA ALA A 11 -2.97 -0.32 -3.50
C ALA A 11 -2.62 0.19 -2.08
N LEU A 12 -1.71 1.17 -1.98
CA LEU A 12 -1.35 1.78 -0.69
C LEU A 12 -2.55 2.48 -0.04
N THR A 13 -3.33 3.24 -0.80
CA THR A 13 -4.57 3.88 -0.31
C THR A 13 -5.62 2.85 0.10
N ASN A 14 -5.71 1.72 -0.62
CA ASN A 14 -6.65 0.65 -0.29
C ASN A 14 -6.28 -0.05 1.03
N ASP A 15 -4.99 -0.21 1.32
CA ASP A 15 -4.52 -0.75 2.60
C ASP A 15 -4.97 0.13 3.77
N ASP A 16 -4.83 1.46 3.64
CA ASP A 16 -5.32 2.42 4.65
C ASP A 16 -6.84 2.34 4.82
N THR A 17 -7.59 2.37 3.72
CA THR A 17 -9.07 2.32 3.73
C THR A 17 -9.61 0.98 4.25
N CYS A 18 -8.87 -0.12 4.04
CA CYS A 18 -9.24 -1.42 4.56
C CYS A 18 -9.39 -1.36 6.09
N MET A 19 -8.46 -0.72 6.79
CA MET A 19 -8.48 -0.62 8.25
C MET A 19 -9.61 0.22 8.81
N ASP A 20 -10.08 1.23 8.05
CA ASP A 20 -11.22 2.05 8.45
C ASP A 20 -12.50 1.22 8.61
N SER A 21 -12.68 0.19 7.76
CA SER A 21 -13.81 -0.73 7.87
C SER A 21 -13.76 -1.62 9.12
N PHE A 22 -12.57 -1.80 9.73
CA PHE A 22 -12.38 -2.53 10.99
C PHE A 22 -12.39 -1.61 12.22
N SER A 23 -12.59 -0.30 12.03
CA SER A 23 -12.54 0.67 13.13
C SER A 23 -13.77 0.62 14.05
N GLY A 24 -14.89 0.05 13.62
CA GLY A 24 -16.17 0.04 14.32
C GLY A 24 -16.17 -0.67 15.69
N ASN A 25 -16.95 -0.13 16.62
CA ASN A 25 -17.05 -0.60 18.02
C ASN A 25 -17.58 -2.04 18.19
N ALA A 26 -18.30 -2.56 17.20
CA ALA A 26 -18.83 -3.93 17.22
C ALA A 26 -17.79 -4.98 16.77
N MET A 27 -16.61 -4.56 16.33
CA MET A 27 -15.61 -5.46 15.78
C MET A 27 -14.81 -6.17 16.89
N ASN A 28 -14.58 -7.47 16.72
CA ASN A 28 -13.75 -8.23 17.65
C ASN A 28 -12.32 -7.66 17.69
N GLY A 29 -11.86 -7.26 18.87
CA GLY A 29 -10.54 -6.61 19.04
C GLY A 29 -9.34 -7.49 18.65
N ASN A 30 -9.45 -8.82 18.84
CA ASN A 30 -8.40 -9.75 18.43
C ASN A 30 -8.33 -9.86 16.90
N VAL A 31 -9.49 -10.00 16.23
CA VAL A 31 -9.58 -10.01 14.76
C VAL A 31 -9.04 -8.70 14.18
N LYS A 32 -9.42 -7.55 14.76
CA LYS A 32 -8.92 -6.24 14.35
C LYS A 32 -7.39 -6.14 14.46
N THR A 33 -6.82 -6.64 15.54
CA THR A 33 -5.36 -6.61 15.76
C THR A 33 -4.62 -7.50 14.77
N THR A 34 -5.13 -8.72 14.54
CA THR A 34 -4.57 -9.66 13.56
C THR A 34 -4.61 -9.09 12.15
N VAL A 35 -5.76 -8.58 11.71
CA VAL A 35 -5.90 -7.96 10.37
C VAL A 35 -4.99 -6.75 10.23
N ARG A 36 -4.89 -5.89 11.26
CA ARG A 36 -3.98 -4.74 11.25
C ARG A 36 -2.52 -5.15 11.02
N GLY A 37 -2.07 -6.24 11.63
CA GLY A 37 -0.73 -6.77 11.43
C GLY A 37 -0.47 -7.15 9.97
N TYR A 38 -1.42 -7.84 9.33
CA TYR A 38 -1.31 -8.19 7.91
C TYR A 38 -1.33 -6.97 7.00
N ILE A 39 -2.25 -6.03 7.22
CA ILE A 39 -2.37 -4.83 6.38
C ILE A 39 -1.12 -3.94 6.48
N LEU A 40 -0.55 -3.77 7.68
CA LEU A 40 0.70 -3.03 7.84
C LEU A 40 1.86 -3.67 7.05
N HIS A 41 1.93 -5.00 7.02
CA HIS A 41 2.93 -5.71 6.26
C HIS A 41 2.74 -5.49 4.74
N VAL A 42 1.51 -5.59 4.25
CA VAL A 42 1.19 -5.34 2.83
C VAL A 42 1.52 -3.89 2.46
N ALA A 43 1.10 -2.91 3.26
CA ALA A 43 1.38 -1.50 3.03
C ALA A 43 2.90 -1.21 2.97
N GLN A 44 3.69 -1.86 3.83
CA GLN A 44 5.15 -1.74 3.80
C GLN A 44 5.73 -2.29 2.48
N MET A 45 5.29 -3.47 2.03
CA MET A 45 5.73 -4.02 0.74
C MET A 45 5.32 -3.13 -0.44
N THR A 46 4.08 -2.63 -0.43
CA THR A 46 3.55 -1.73 -1.46
C THR A 46 4.36 -0.43 -1.53
N SER A 47 4.72 0.15 -0.38
CA SER A 47 5.58 1.34 -0.30
C SER A 47 6.98 1.09 -0.87
N VAL A 48 7.59 -0.05 -0.56
CA VAL A 48 8.89 -0.45 -1.14
C VAL A 48 8.78 -0.60 -2.66
N ALA A 49 7.73 -1.26 -3.15
CA ALA A 49 7.49 -1.41 -4.59
C ALA A 49 7.32 -0.05 -5.28
N LEU A 50 6.57 0.88 -4.67
CA LEU A 50 6.38 2.23 -5.19
C LEU A 50 7.70 2.99 -5.31
N ALA A 51 8.56 2.89 -4.29
CA ALA A 51 9.88 3.51 -4.30
C ALA A 51 10.77 2.98 -5.45
N LEU A 52 10.76 1.66 -5.67
CA LEU A 52 11.50 1.04 -6.79
C LEU A 52 10.96 1.47 -8.15
N ILE A 53 9.64 1.52 -8.32
CA ILE A 53 8.97 1.97 -9.54
C ILE A 53 9.33 3.43 -9.85
N ASN A 54 9.29 4.30 -8.84
CA ASN A 54 9.63 5.72 -9.00
C ASN A 54 11.10 5.88 -9.41
N ASN A 55 12.02 5.16 -8.77
CA ASN A 55 13.44 5.20 -9.12
C ASN A 55 13.71 4.70 -10.55
N TYR A 56 13.03 3.63 -10.96
CA TYR A 56 13.14 3.12 -12.33
C TYR A 56 12.58 4.11 -13.36
N ALA A 57 11.45 4.76 -13.06
CA ALA A 57 10.87 5.77 -13.94
C ALA A 57 11.81 6.97 -14.12
N LEU A 58 12.45 7.43 -13.04
CA LEU A 58 13.47 8.49 -13.10
C LEU A 58 14.67 8.07 -13.95
N GLY A 59 15.16 6.84 -13.76
CA GLY A 59 16.26 6.29 -14.57
C GLY A 59 15.95 6.25 -16.07
N GLN A 60 14.71 5.91 -16.44
CA GLN A 60 14.24 5.92 -17.83
C GLN A 60 14.18 7.33 -18.42
N THR A 61 13.79 8.34 -17.64
CA THR A 61 13.78 9.74 -18.10
C THR A 61 15.17 10.36 -18.27
N THR A 62 16.18 9.77 -17.62
CA THR A 62 17.59 10.22 -17.70
C THR A 62 18.44 9.45 -18.70
N SER A 63 17.90 8.41 -19.33
CA SER A 63 18.60 7.66 -20.38
C SER A 63 18.35 8.35 -21.74
N PRO A 64 19.39 8.72 -22.51
CA PRO A 64 19.24 9.31 -23.84
C PRO A 64 18.65 8.34 -24.86
#